data_AF-A0A534U4E8-F1
#
_entry.id   AF-A0A534U4E8-F1
#
_cell.length_a   1.000
_cell.length_b   1.000
_cell.length_c   1.000
_cell.angle_alpha   90.00
_cell.angle_beta   90.00
_cell.angle_gamma   90.00
#
_symmetry.space_group_name_H-M   'P 1'
#
loop_
_entity.id
_entity.type
_entity.pdbx_description
1 polymer ?
#
loop_
_entity_poly.entity_id
_entity_poly.type
_entity_poly.pdbx_seq_one_letter_code
_entity_poly.pdbx_strand_id
1 'polypeptide(L)'
;MTTVWGAFDRFLAGELPLEELVDWIAGTPALADVLAPDELRRLRLIHPTAPDAFRDATASVAAIYETHRPGRLPRDRAERIARGMLAGDIDSAAGTRALARLREQGAGWIPEAFTGLAAALDDLPEPSVDPLGDAPGFAARVTAALEVARRLRPPALVAARRLLDRLKE
;
A
#
# COMPACT_ATOMS: atom_id res chain seq x y z
N MET A 1 6.11 -8.02 14.92
CA MET A 1 5.51 -6.85 15.60
C MET A 1 5.36 -5.73 14.58
N THR A 2 4.16 -5.19 14.43
CA THR A 2 3.91 -4.01 13.57
C THR A 2 4.53 -2.78 14.24
N THR A 3 5.37 -2.04 13.51
CA THR A 3 5.93 -0.77 14.02
C THR A 3 4.86 0.32 14.01
N VAL A 4 5.05 1.38 14.80
CA VAL A 4 4.13 2.55 14.81
C VAL A 4 3.95 3.10 13.40
N TRP A 5 5.05 3.32 12.68
CA TRP A 5 5.04 3.83 11.32
C TRP A 5 4.40 2.87 10.32
N GLY A 6 4.55 1.56 10.53
CA GLY A 6 3.90 0.54 9.71
C GLY A 6 2.38 0.52 9.89
N ALA A 7 1.90 0.68 11.13
CA ALA A 7 0.46 0.79 11.41
C ALA A 7 -0.13 2.06 10.80
N PHE A 8 0.56 3.19 10.95
CA PHE A 8 0.15 4.46 10.34
C PHE A 8 0.14 4.42 8.81
N ASP A 9 1.17 3.85 8.18
CA ASP A 9 1.18 3.70 6.72
C ASP A 9 0.04 2.81 6.23
N ARG A 10 -0.22 1.68 6.91
CA ARG A 10 -1.36 0.80 6.58
C ARG A 10 -2.70 1.51 6.69
N PHE A 11 -2.90 2.30 7.75
CA PHE A 11 -4.10 3.13 7.88
C PHE A 11 -4.23 4.15 6.75
N LEU A 12 -3.15 4.90 6.46
CA LEU A 12 -3.12 5.87 5.35
C LEU A 12 -3.21 5.22 3.96
N ALA A 13 -3.05 3.90 3.86
CA ALA A 13 -3.24 3.12 2.64
C ALA A 13 -4.65 2.51 2.55
N GLY A 14 -5.49 2.66 3.58
CA GLY A 14 -6.81 2.05 3.67
C GLY A 14 -6.78 0.55 4.01
N GLU A 15 -5.64 0.02 4.46
CA GLU A 15 -5.43 -1.40 4.79
C GLU A 15 -5.60 -1.73 6.28
N LEU A 16 -5.89 -0.71 7.08
CA LEU A 16 -6.25 -0.81 8.49
C LEU A 16 -7.54 -0.01 8.70
N PRO A 17 -8.67 -0.64 9.05
CA PRO A 17 -9.91 0.05 9.38
C PRO A 17 -9.74 1.05 10.53
N LEU A 18 -10.62 2.04 10.60
CA LEU A 18 -10.55 3.09 11.62
C LEU A 18 -10.73 2.53 13.03
N GLU A 19 -11.67 1.60 13.19
CA GLU A 19 -11.97 0.92 14.45
C GLU A 19 -10.73 0.15 14.94
N GLU A 20 -10.11 -0.62 14.04
CA GLU A 20 -8.87 -1.36 14.35
C GLU A 20 -7.71 -0.43 14.68
N LEU A 21 -7.60 0.73 14.02
CA LEU A 21 -6.60 1.74 14.36
C LEU A 21 -6.82 2.26 15.78
N VAL A 22 -8.07 2.60 16.15
CA VAL A 22 -8.39 3.14 17.48
C VAL A 22 -8.13 2.10 18.57
N ASP A 23 -8.54 0.85 18.36
CA ASP A 23 -8.27 -0.25 19.29
C ASP A 23 -6.76 -0.47 19.44
N TRP A 24 -6.02 -0.43 18.34
CA TRP A 24 -4.56 -0.53 18.36
C TRP A 24 -3.90 0.66 19.10
N ILE A 25 -4.37 1.89 18.91
CA ILE A 25 -3.87 3.08 19.63
C ILE A 25 -4.10 2.94 21.13
N ALA A 26 -5.26 2.46 21.55
CA ALA A 26 -5.59 2.25 22.94
C ALA A 26 -4.71 1.15 23.58
N GLY A 27 -4.42 0.09 22.82
CA GLY A 27 -3.67 -1.08 23.27
C GLY A 27 -2.15 -1.04 23.09
N THR A 28 -1.57 0.05 22.56
CA THR A 28 -0.13 0.11 22.24
C THR A 28 0.63 1.12 23.10
N PRO A 29 1.26 0.69 24.22
CA PRO A 29 2.06 1.56 25.09
C PRO A 29 3.25 2.20 24.39
N ALA A 30 3.86 1.48 23.43
CA ALA A 30 5.04 1.94 22.68
C ALA A 30 4.82 3.23 21.87
N LEU A 31 3.56 3.68 21.69
CA LEU A 31 3.27 4.98 21.10
C LEU A 31 3.83 6.13 21.95
N ALA A 32 3.90 5.98 23.28
CA ALA A 32 4.43 6.99 24.18
C ALA A 32 5.95 7.20 24.03
N ASP A 33 6.66 6.21 23.48
CA ASP A 33 8.11 6.30 23.24
C ASP A 33 8.44 7.01 21.92
N VAL A 34 7.44 7.14 21.02
CA VAL A 34 7.61 7.65 19.65
C VAL A 34 6.93 8.99 19.45
N LEU A 35 5.80 9.23 20.12
CA LEU A 35 4.96 10.41 19.92
C LEU A 35 5.03 11.37 21.10
N ALA A 36 4.87 12.66 20.81
CA ALA A 36 4.70 13.66 21.85
C ALA A 36 3.39 13.42 22.62
N PRO A 37 3.30 13.78 23.92
CA PRO A 37 2.10 13.56 24.73
C PRO A 37 0.82 14.16 24.14
N ASP A 38 0.91 15.32 23.49
CA ASP A 38 -0.24 15.98 22.87
C ASP A 38 -0.71 15.28 21.59
N GLU A 39 0.20 14.70 20.81
CA GLU A 39 -0.13 13.90 19.62
C GLU A 39 -0.83 12.61 20.03
N LEU A 40 -0.29 11.92 21.04
CA LEU A 40 -0.92 10.72 21.60
C LEU A 40 -2.31 11.04 22.17
N ARG A 41 -2.46 12.18 22.85
CA ARG A 41 -3.78 12.62 23.35
C ARG A 41 -4.77 12.83 22.20
N ARG A 42 -4.37 13.52 21.12
CA ARG A 42 -5.24 13.73 19.95
C ARG A 42 -5.67 12.42 19.30
N LEU A 43 -4.74 11.48 19.13
CA LEU A 43 -5.06 10.15 18.59
C LEU A 43 -6.06 9.38 19.46
N ARG A 44 -5.93 9.49 20.79
CA ARG A 44 -6.85 8.84 21.74
C ARG A 44 -8.25 9.48 21.81
N LEU A 45 -8.42 10.69 21.28
CA LEU A 45 -9.71 11.38 21.21
C LEU A 45 -10.49 11.06 19.92
N ILE A 46 -9.94 10.23 19.04
CA ILE A 46 -10.64 9.79 17.83
C ILE A 46 -11.79 8.88 18.25
N HIS A 47 -13.01 9.30 17.93
CA HIS A 47 -14.22 8.50 18.12
C HIS A 47 -14.67 7.92 16.77
N PRO A 48 -14.57 6.59 16.55
CA PRO A 48 -14.86 5.98 15.25
C PRO A 48 -16.26 6.29 14.69
N THR A 49 -17.24 6.50 15.57
CA THR A 49 -18.64 6.77 15.21
C THR A 49 -18.91 8.23 14.86
N ALA A 50 -17.93 9.13 15.00
CA ALA A 50 -18.13 10.54 14.66
C ALA A 50 -18.19 10.71 13.12
N PRO A 51 -19.04 11.60 12.59
CA PRO A 51 -19.25 11.75 11.15
C PRO A 51 -17.98 12.00 10.33
N ASP A 52 -17.01 12.69 10.92
CA ASP A 52 -15.75 13.08 10.27
C ASP A 52 -14.52 12.29 10.77
N ALA A 53 -14.74 11.25 11.58
CA ALA A 53 -13.67 10.55 12.30
C ALA A 53 -12.56 10.03 11.37
N PHE A 54 -12.94 9.46 10.22
CA PHE A 54 -11.98 8.94 9.25
C PHE A 54 -11.10 10.04 8.65
N ARG A 55 -11.70 11.17 8.30
CA ARG A 55 -10.99 12.33 7.75
C ARG A 55 -10.03 12.91 8.78
N ASP A 56 -10.50 13.10 10.00
CA ASP A 56 -9.72 13.71 11.08
C ASP A 56 -8.58 12.78 11.53
N ALA A 57 -8.83 11.48 11.57
CA ALA A 57 -7.79 10.46 11.81
C ALA A 57 -6.74 10.46 10.70
N THR A 58 -7.15 10.50 9.43
CA THR A 58 -6.24 10.57 8.28
C THR A 58 -5.36 11.82 8.35
N ALA A 59 -5.96 12.98 8.60
CA ALA A 59 -5.24 14.24 8.76
C ALA A 59 -4.25 14.19 9.94
N SER A 60 -4.67 13.64 11.07
CA SER A 60 -3.84 13.52 12.27
C SER A 60 -2.64 12.60 12.03
N VAL A 61 -2.87 11.41 11.46
CA VAL A 61 -1.81 10.44 11.16
C VAL A 61 -0.85 10.99 10.12
N ALA A 62 -1.34 11.64 9.07
CA ALA A 62 -0.50 12.28 8.06
C ALA A 62 0.36 13.41 8.66
N ALA A 63 -0.22 14.25 9.52
CA ALA A 63 0.52 15.32 10.20
C ALA A 63 1.61 14.77 11.14
N ILE A 64 1.31 13.73 11.91
CA ILE A 64 2.30 13.05 12.75
C ILE A 64 3.43 12.48 11.89
N TYR A 65 3.09 11.87 10.76
CA TYR A 65 4.09 11.33 9.84
C TYR A 65 5.03 12.42 9.33
N GLU A 66 4.51 13.57 8.91
CA GLU A 66 5.32 14.67 8.40
C GLU A 66 6.17 15.33 9.50
N THR A 67 5.65 15.46 10.72
CA THR A 67 6.40 16.00 11.87
C THR A 67 7.61 15.14 12.21
N HIS A 68 7.43 13.82 12.29
CA HIS A 68 8.47 12.91 12.78
C HIS A 68 9.35 12.34 11.68
N ARG A 69 8.82 12.24 10.46
CA ARG A 69 9.47 11.59 9.31
C ARG A 69 9.17 12.35 8.01
N PRO A 70 9.58 13.63 7.92
CA PRO A 70 9.24 14.50 6.79
C PRO A 70 9.64 13.87 5.45
N GLY A 71 8.68 13.79 4.53
CA GLY A 71 8.88 13.21 3.19
C GLY A 71 9.18 11.70 3.15
N ARG A 72 9.12 10.96 4.26
CA ARG A 72 9.44 9.52 4.30
C ARG A 72 8.25 8.62 3.96
N LEU A 73 7.02 9.13 3.95
CA LEU A 73 5.81 8.32 3.70
C LEU A 73 5.89 7.52 2.39
N PRO A 74 6.27 8.11 1.24
CA PRO A 74 6.44 7.33 0.00
C PRO A 74 7.53 6.26 0.11
N ARG A 75 8.61 6.54 0.85
CA ARG A 75 9.72 5.60 1.06
C ARG A 75 9.27 4.37 1.84
N ASP A 76 8.65 4.60 2.99
CA ASP A 76 8.15 3.54 3.86
C ASP A 76 7.05 2.71 3.19
N ARG A 77 6.15 3.37 2.47
CA ARG A 77 5.10 2.68 1.71
C ARG A 77 5.70 1.78 0.63
N ALA A 78 6.66 2.28 -0.14
CA ALA A 78 7.32 1.49 -1.16
C ALA A 78 8.11 0.31 -0.55
N GLU A 79 8.78 0.54 0.58
CA GLU A 79 9.48 -0.52 1.33
C GLU A 79 8.51 -1.62 1.79
N ARG A 80 7.38 -1.23 2.37
CA ARG A 80 6.34 -2.18 2.81
C ARG A 80 5.79 -2.98 1.63
N ILE A 81 5.44 -2.31 0.53
CA ILE A 81 4.90 -2.97 -0.66
C ILE A 81 5.93 -3.97 -1.21
N ALA A 82 7.18 -3.56 -1.40
CA ALA A 82 8.21 -4.44 -1.94
C ALA A 82 8.52 -5.62 -1.02
N ARG A 83 8.53 -5.43 0.31
CA ARG A 83 8.66 -6.54 1.27
C ARG A 83 7.48 -7.49 1.20
N GLY A 84 6.25 -6.96 1.19
CA GLY A 84 5.03 -7.77 1.07
C GLY A 84 4.98 -8.58 -0.23
N MET A 85 5.43 -8.00 -1.35
CA MET A 85 5.55 -8.73 -2.62
C MET A 85 6.51 -9.93 -2.51
N LEU A 86 7.66 -9.73 -1.84
CA LEU A 86 8.68 -10.76 -1.68
C LEU A 86 8.28 -11.84 -0.66
N ALA A 87 7.51 -11.47 0.37
CA ALA A 87 6.96 -12.38 1.36
C ALA A 87 5.72 -13.15 0.85
N GLY A 88 5.06 -12.63 -0.20
CA GLY A 88 3.81 -13.17 -0.72
C GLY A 88 2.56 -12.62 -0.04
N ASP A 89 2.70 -11.65 0.87
CA ASP A 89 1.58 -10.98 1.55
C ASP A 89 0.85 -9.98 0.64
N ILE A 90 1.54 -9.48 -0.39
CA ILE A 90 0.98 -8.57 -1.40
C ILE A 90 1.13 -9.25 -2.76
N ASP A 91 0.02 -9.39 -3.48
CA ASP A 91 0.05 -9.91 -4.85
C ASP A 91 0.99 -9.08 -5.73
N SER A 92 1.77 -9.75 -6.57
CA SER A 92 2.82 -9.09 -7.36
C SER A 92 2.24 -8.10 -8.37
N ALA A 93 1.04 -8.33 -8.92
CA ALA A 93 0.39 -7.39 -9.82
C ALA A 93 -0.15 -6.17 -9.05
N ALA A 94 -0.80 -6.39 -7.91
CA ALA A 94 -1.27 -5.30 -7.04
C ALA A 94 -0.11 -4.42 -6.55
N GLY A 95 0.96 -5.03 -6.05
CA GLY A 95 2.16 -4.32 -5.60
C GLY A 95 2.87 -3.56 -6.72
N THR A 96 2.94 -4.14 -7.92
CA THR A 96 3.50 -3.47 -9.11
C THR A 96 2.72 -2.19 -9.45
N ARG A 97 1.38 -2.26 -9.51
CA ARG A 97 0.54 -1.08 -9.76
C ARG A 97 0.69 -0.03 -8.67
N ALA A 98 0.73 -0.44 -7.40
CA ALA A 98 0.90 0.49 -6.29
C ALA A 98 2.25 1.23 -6.35
N LEU A 99 3.33 0.53 -6.69
CA LEU A 99 4.65 1.13 -6.86
C LEU A 99 4.74 2.03 -8.09
N ALA A 100 4.13 1.63 -9.21
CA ALA A 100 4.01 2.48 -10.40
C ALA A 100 3.28 3.81 -10.07
N ARG A 101 2.15 3.73 -9.36
CA ARG A 101 1.39 4.90 -8.92
C ARG A 101 2.19 5.83 -8.00
N LEU A 102 2.96 5.28 -7.07
CA LEU A 102 3.84 6.10 -6.23
C LEU A 102 4.88 6.86 -7.06
N ARG A 103 5.44 6.22 -8.11
CA ARG A 103 6.38 6.87 -9.03
C ARG A 103 5.71 8.02 -9.78
N GLU A 104 4.49 7.81 -10.28
CA GLU A 104 3.67 8.85 -10.95
C GLU A 104 3.36 10.04 -10.02
N GLN A 105 3.21 9.78 -8.72
CA GLN A 105 3.00 10.79 -7.69
C GLN A 105 4.29 11.54 -7.28
N GLY A 106 5.40 11.35 -7.98
CA GLY A 106 6.65 12.09 -7.78
C GLY A 106 7.76 11.31 -7.07
N ALA A 107 7.55 10.04 -6.71
CA ALA A 107 8.61 9.19 -6.15
C ALA A 107 9.55 8.65 -7.25
N GLY A 108 10.27 9.55 -7.93
CA GLY A 108 11.11 9.22 -9.10
C GLY A 108 12.27 8.24 -8.85
N TRP A 109 12.63 7.99 -7.59
CA TRP A 109 13.62 6.99 -7.17
C TRP A 109 13.09 5.54 -7.24
N ILE A 110 11.76 5.34 -7.29
CA ILE A 110 11.15 4.03 -7.53
C ILE A 110 11.52 3.56 -8.94
N PRO A 111 12.01 2.33 -9.16
CA PRO A 111 12.41 1.86 -10.49
C PRO A 111 11.31 2.02 -11.57
N GLU A 112 11.70 2.54 -12.73
CA GLU A 112 10.80 2.67 -13.91
C GLU A 112 10.24 1.33 -14.39
N ALA A 113 10.93 0.23 -14.09
CA ALA A 113 10.46 -1.11 -14.39
C ALA A 113 9.02 -1.36 -13.88
N PHE A 114 8.62 -0.78 -12.75
CA PHE A 114 7.25 -0.93 -12.24
C PHE A 114 6.20 -0.29 -13.15
N THR A 115 6.50 0.85 -13.79
CA THR A 115 5.60 1.49 -14.76
C THR A 115 5.40 0.60 -15.99
N GLY A 116 6.48 0.06 -16.55
CA GLY A 116 6.39 -0.84 -17.71
C GLY A 116 5.67 -2.15 -17.39
N LEU A 117 5.90 -2.71 -16.20
CA LEU A 117 5.18 -3.90 -15.73
C LEU A 117 3.70 -3.62 -15.45
N ALA A 118 3.36 -2.45 -14.90
CA ALA A 118 1.97 -2.04 -14.69
C ALA A 118 1.23 -1.86 -16.03
N ALA A 119 1.84 -1.20 -17.01
CA ALA A 119 1.26 -1.07 -18.34
C ALA A 119 0.99 -2.45 -18.99
N ALA A 120 1.92 -3.40 -18.84
CA ALA A 120 1.72 -4.76 -19.33
C ALA A 120 0.61 -5.54 -18.58
N LEU A 121 0.26 -5.14 -17.36
CA LEU A 121 -0.88 -5.68 -16.60
C LEU A 121 -2.20 -5.00 -16.97
N ASP A 122 -2.16 -3.82 -17.57
CA ASP A 122 -3.35 -3.06 -17.97
C ASP A 122 -3.74 -3.33 -19.43
N ASP A 123 -2.83 -3.89 -20.24
CA ASP A 123 -3.09 -4.43 -21.60
C ASP A 123 -3.88 -5.76 -21.56
N LEU A 124 -4.68 -5.99 -20.51
CA LEU A 124 -5.55 -7.15 -20.41
C LEU A 124 -6.79 -6.95 -21.30
N PRO A 125 -7.30 -8.03 -21.91
CA PRO A 125 -8.47 -7.95 -22.78
C PRO A 125 -9.67 -7.35 -22.02
N GLU A 126 -10.37 -6.43 -22.68
CA GLU A 126 -11.52 -5.73 -22.11
C GLU A 126 -12.60 -6.70 -21.60
N PRO A 127 -13.30 -6.36 -20.50
CA PRO A 127 -14.40 -7.18 -19.99
C PRO A 127 -15.52 -7.31 -21.02
N SER A 128 -16.14 -8.50 -21.11
CA SER A 128 -17.33 -8.68 -21.95
C SER A 128 -18.49 -7.84 -21.45
N VAL A 129 -19.25 -7.30 -22.41
CA VAL A 129 -20.51 -6.59 -22.16
C VAL A 129 -21.58 -7.52 -21.57
N ASP A 130 -21.49 -8.82 -21.86
CA ASP A 130 -22.30 -9.87 -21.23
C ASP A 130 -21.40 -11.06 -20.80
N PRO A 131 -20.86 -11.02 -19.57
CA PRO A 131 -20.00 -12.08 -19.04
C PRO A 131 -20.73 -13.41 -18.83
N LEU A 132 -22.05 -13.37 -18.62
CA LEU A 132 -22.85 -14.55 -18.33
C LEU A 132 -23.28 -15.25 -19.62
N GLY A 133 -23.52 -14.48 -20.70
CA GLY A 133 -23.77 -15.01 -22.03
C GLY A 133 -22.51 -15.53 -22.76
N ASP A 134 -21.33 -15.04 -22.39
CA ASP A 134 -20.02 -15.43 -22.95
C ASP A 134 -19.13 -16.15 -21.92
N ALA A 135 -19.66 -17.20 -21.29
CA ALA A 135 -18.89 -17.99 -20.32
C ALA A 135 -17.56 -18.55 -20.89
N PRO A 136 -17.50 -19.08 -22.14
CA PRO A 136 -16.25 -19.54 -22.73
C PRO A 136 -15.24 -18.40 -22.96
N GLY A 137 -15.67 -17.25 -23.47
CA GLY A 137 -14.78 -16.11 -23.67
C GLY A 137 -14.31 -15.50 -22.35
N PHE A 138 -15.16 -15.52 -21.30
CA PHE A 138 -14.75 -15.12 -19.95
C PHE A 138 -13.65 -16.03 -19.42
N ALA A 139 -13.80 -17.35 -19.53
CA ALA A 139 -12.79 -18.31 -19.10
C ALA A 139 -11.45 -18.14 -19.85
N ALA A 140 -11.51 -17.89 -21.16
CA ALA A 140 -10.31 -17.63 -21.97
C ALA A 140 -9.59 -16.34 -21.53
N ARG A 141 -10.32 -15.25 -21.27
CA ARG A 141 -9.75 -13.98 -20.78
C ARG A 141 -9.10 -14.14 -19.41
N VAL A 142 -9.77 -14.84 -18.48
CA VAL A 142 -9.20 -15.14 -17.16
C VAL A 142 -7.91 -15.95 -17.30
N THR A 143 -7.91 -16.96 -18.16
CA THR A 143 -6.71 -17.79 -18.40
C THR A 143 -5.55 -16.96 -18.93
N ALA A 144 -5.79 -16.12 -19.95
CA ALA A 144 -4.79 -15.22 -20.50
C ALA A 144 -4.25 -14.23 -19.45
N ALA A 145 -5.13 -13.65 -18.63
CA ALA A 145 -4.73 -12.74 -17.56
C ALA A 145 -3.83 -13.41 -16.50
N LEU A 146 -4.17 -14.65 -16.12
CA LEU A 146 -3.37 -15.45 -15.20
C LEU A 146 -2.00 -15.80 -15.77
N GLU A 147 -1.91 -16.09 -17.07
CA GLU A 147 -0.64 -16.34 -17.75
C GLU A 147 0.24 -15.10 -17.81
N VAL A 148 -0.34 -13.94 -18.14
CA VAL A 148 0.36 -12.65 -18.10
C VAL A 148 0.89 -12.38 -16.70
N ALA A 149 0.04 -12.51 -15.67
CA ALA A 149 0.46 -12.32 -14.28
C ALA A 149 1.60 -13.27 -13.88
N ARG A 150 1.53 -14.55 -14.28
CA ARG A 150 2.58 -15.54 -14.02
C ARG A 150 3.89 -15.16 -14.69
N ARG A 151 3.85 -14.66 -15.93
CA ARG A 151 5.03 -14.22 -16.69
C ARG A 151 5.67 -12.96 -16.09
N LEU A 152 4.86 -12.03 -15.61
CA LEU A 152 5.33 -10.74 -15.07
C LEU A 152 5.75 -10.82 -13.59
N ARG A 153 5.38 -11.88 -12.87
CA ARG A 153 5.74 -12.06 -11.46
C ARG A 153 7.26 -12.09 -11.23
N PRO A 154 8.07 -12.93 -11.91
CA PRO A 154 9.52 -12.95 -11.67
C PRO A 154 10.22 -11.58 -11.85
N PRO A 155 10.02 -10.83 -12.96
CA PRO A 155 10.65 -9.52 -13.11
C PRO A 155 10.14 -8.50 -12.08
N ALA A 156 8.87 -8.56 -11.66
CA ALA A 156 8.34 -7.71 -10.59
C ALA A 156 9.07 -7.96 -9.25
N LEU A 157 9.31 -9.23 -8.90
CA LEU A 157 10.03 -9.59 -7.67
C LEU A 157 11.51 -9.18 -7.72
N VAL A 158 12.16 -9.29 -8.89
CA VAL A 158 13.53 -8.78 -9.09
C VAL A 158 13.57 -7.26 -8.91
N ALA A 159 12.60 -6.53 -9.47
CA ALA A 159 12.49 -5.09 -9.29
C ALA A 159 12.24 -4.72 -7.81
N ALA A 160 11.39 -5.46 -7.10
CA ALA A 160 11.13 -5.26 -5.68
C ALA A 160 12.39 -5.48 -4.82
N ARG A 161 13.19 -6.52 -5.12
CA ARG A 161 14.48 -6.75 -4.44
C ARG A 161 15.44 -5.57 -4.65
N ARG A 162 15.61 -5.14 -5.91
CA ARG A 162 16.47 -4.00 -6.25
C ARG A 162 16.03 -2.71 -5.56
N LEU A 163 14.72 -2.49 -5.47
CA LEU A 163 14.18 -1.35 -4.75
C LEU A 163 14.58 -1.41 -3.27
N LEU A 164 14.38 -2.54 -2.60
CA LEU A 164 14.79 -2.69 -1.19
C LEU A 164 16.29 -2.50 -0.98
N ASP A 165 17.13 -2.92 -1.92
CA ASP A 165 18.57 -2.71 -1.81
C ASP A 165 18.93 -1.22 -1.92
N ARG A 166 18.29 -0.46 -2.82
CA ARG A 166 18.43 1.01 -2.90
C ARG A 166 17.92 1.73 -1.65
N LEU A 167 16.93 1.18 -0.95
CA LEU A 167 16.39 1.77 0.26
C LEU A 167 17.25 1.51 1.51
N LYS A 168 18.33 0.73 1.41
CA LYS A 168 19.32 0.57 2.49
C LYS A 168 20.42 1.64 2.42
N GLU A 169 20.62 2.21 1.24
CA GLU A 169 21.48 3.38 0.99
C GLU A 169 20.78 4.67 1.48
#